data_AF-A0A933AHJ7-F1
#
_entry.id   AF-A0A933AHJ7-F1
#
_cell.length_a   1.000
_cell.length_b   1.000
_cell.length_c   1.000
_cell.angle_alpha   90.00
_cell.angle_beta   90.00
_cell.angle_gamma   90.00
#
_symmetry.space_group_name_H-M   'P 1'
#
loop_
_entity.id
_entity.type
_entity.pdbx_description
1 polymer ?
#
loop_
_entity_poly.entity_id
_entity_poly.type
_entity_poly.pdbx_seq_one_letter_code
_entity_poly.pdbx_strand_id
1 'polypeptide(L)'
;MPALPRRDLFALFTLALLVHMSAAQFIRAPGYMDDAYYFGGALRLAQGHGFTEPYLWNYLDSPTGLPHPSHLYWMPLTSVVAAASMAAFGQSFAAARLPLVLLASLLPPMAYAVAMQLTGVRRQALAAGLITIFSGFYPAFWGTTDSFALFAVTGAGTLLAIGRGTQTGRWQWWLAAGVGAGLAHL
;
A
#
# COMPACT_ATOMS: atom_id res chain seq x y z
N MET A 1 -18.78 -18.31 -11.03
CA MET A 1 -17.46 -17.65 -11.18
C MET A 1 -16.44 -18.68 -11.61
N PRO A 2 -15.60 -18.39 -12.62
CA PRO A 2 -14.49 -19.28 -12.97
C PRO A 2 -13.57 -19.44 -11.76
N ALA A 3 -13.08 -20.66 -11.54
CA ALA A 3 -12.14 -20.94 -10.46
C ALA A 3 -10.86 -20.12 -10.67
N LEU A 4 -10.38 -19.46 -9.62
CA LEU A 4 -9.10 -18.76 -9.66
C LEU A 4 -7.97 -19.79 -9.46
N PRO A 5 -7.09 -20.00 -10.45
CA PRO A 5 -5.98 -20.92 -10.30
C PRO A 5 -5.02 -20.37 -9.23
N ARG A 6 -4.94 -21.05 -8.09
CA ARG A 6 -4.08 -20.64 -6.96
C ARG A 6 -2.62 -20.51 -7.38
N ARG A 7 -2.17 -21.35 -8.32
CA ARG A 7 -0.83 -21.30 -8.89
C ARG A 7 -0.55 -19.97 -9.60
N ASP A 8 -1.50 -19.43 -10.34
CA ASP A 8 -1.31 -18.18 -11.09
C ASP A 8 -1.25 -16.98 -10.14
N LEU A 9 -2.13 -16.94 -9.13
CA LEU A 9 -2.10 -15.92 -8.08
C LEU A 9 -0.76 -15.92 -7.34
N PHE A 10 -0.30 -17.10 -6.92
CA PHE A 10 0.98 -17.25 -6.24
C PHE A 10 2.16 -16.84 -7.14
N ALA A 11 2.18 -17.29 -8.39
CA ALA A 11 3.25 -16.94 -9.34
C ALA A 11 3.31 -15.43 -9.59
N LEU A 12 2.16 -14.76 -9.77
CA LEU A 12 2.11 -13.31 -9.94
C LEU A 12 2.56 -12.56 -8.69
N PHE A 13 2.12 -12.99 -7.50
CA PHE A 13 2.58 -12.40 -6.24
C PHE A 13 4.09 -12.53 -6.09
N THR A 14 4.65 -13.73 -6.28
CA THR A 14 6.08 -13.98 -6.15
C THR A 14 6.88 -13.18 -7.18
N LEU A 15 6.42 -13.11 -8.44
CA LEU A 15 7.07 -12.32 -9.48
C LEU A 15 7.06 -10.83 -9.12
N ALA A 16 5.91 -10.29 -8.69
CA ALA A 16 5.78 -8.90 -8.27
C ALA A 16 6.71 -8.59 -7.10
N LEU A 17 6.74 -9.46 -6.08
CA LEU A 17 7.60 -9.30 -4.92
C LEU A 17 9.08 -9.28 -5.33
N LEU A 18 9.52 -10.18 -6.20
CA LEU A 18 10.89 -10.21 -6.70
C LEU A 18 11.24 -8.92 -7.47
N VAL A 19 10.33 -8.43 -8.32
CA VAL A 19 10.53 -7.19 -9.07
C VAL A 19 10.62 -5.99 -8.13
N HIS A 20 9.66 -5.82 -7.21
CA HIS A 20 9.66 -4.72 -6.26
C HIS A 20 10.86 -4.76 -5.33
N MET A 21 11.23 -5.93 -4.80
CA MET A 21 12.41 -6.08 -3.93
C MET A 21 13.72 -5.81 -4.67
N SER A 22 13.80 -6.18 -5.96
CA SER A 22 14.96 -5.88 -6.80
C SER A 22 15.07 -4.37 -7.05
N ALA A 23 13.97 -3.70 -7.39
CA ALA A 23 13.92 -2.25 -7.55
C ALA A 23 14.28 -1.53 -6.23
N ALA A 24 13.78 -2.02 -5.11
CA ALA A 24 14.03 -1.48 -3.78
C ALA A 24 15.52 -1.50 -3.38
N GLN A 25 16.35 -2.39 -3.93
CA GLN A 25 17.81 -2.38 -3.67
C GLN A 25 18.49 -1.08 -4.13
N PHE A 26 17.92 -0.41 -5.12
CA PHE A 26 18.48 0.83 -5.67
C PHE A 26 18.01 2.08 -4.89
N ILE A 27 17.00 1.96 -4.04
CA ILE A 27 16.45 3.05 -3.23
C ILE A 27 16.94 2.88 -1.79
N ARG A 28 17.90 3.73 -1.37
CA ARG A 28 18.58 3.61 -0.06
C ARG A 28 17.97 4.49 1.03
N ALA A 29 17.26 5.54 0.63
CA ALA A 29 16.63 6.51 1.51
C ALA A 29 15.37 7.05 0.81
N PRO A 30 14.49 7.77 1.52
CA PRO A 30 13.32 8.35 0.91
C PRO A 30 13.67 9.23 -0.30
N GLY A 31 12.95 9.03 -1.41
CA GLY A 31 13.29 9.60 -2.72
C GLY A 31 12.61 10.94 -3.03
N TYR A 32 11.54 11.27 -2.31
CA TYR A 32 10.77 12.49 -2.50
C TYR A 32 10.01 12.88 -1.22
N MET A 33 9.24 13.96 -1.28
CA MET A 33 8.67 14.61 -0.09
C MET A 33 7.68 13.74 0.67
N ASP A 34 6.67 13.16 0.02
CA ASP A 34 5.66 12.34 0.71
C ASP A 34 6.27 11.07 1.33
N ASP A 35 7.22 10.45 0.62
CA ASP A 35 8.00 9.30 1.11
C ASP A 35 8.80 9.67 2.38
N ALA A 36 9.48 10.82 2.36
CA ALA A 36 10.21 11.32 3.52
C ALA A 36 9.26 11.68 4.69
N TYR A 37 8.07 12.21 4.38
CA TYR A 37 7.06 12.58 5.35
C TYR A 37 6.59 11.37 6.18
N TYR A 38 6.16 10.31 5.49
CA TYR A 38 5.69 9.09 6.12
C TYR A 38 6.82 8.31 6.81
N PHE A 39 8.03 8.29 6.23
CA PHE A 39 9.18 7.73 6.93
C PHE A 39 9.48 8.45 8.24
N GLY A 40 9.46 9.79 8.23
CA GLY A 40 9.66 10.62 9.42
C GLY A 40 8.60 10.36 10.49
N GLY A 41 7.32 10.29 10.10
CA GLY A 41 6.22 9.94 10.98
C GLY A 41 6.37 8.53 11.58
N ALA A 42 6.74 7.54 10.75
CA ALA A 42 6.99 6.18 11.20
C ALA A 42 8.14 6.09 12.22
N LEU A 43 9.23 6.84 11.99
CA LEU A 43 10.36 6.90 12.90
C LEU A 43 9.96 7.53 14.25
N ARG A 44 9.19 8.62 14.24
CA ARG A 44 8.69 9.28 15.47
C ARG A 44 7.82 8.34 16.29
N LEU A 45 6.94 7.58 15.64
CA LEU A 45 6.12 6.55 16.28
C LEU A 45 6.99 5.42 16.85
N ALA A 46 7.93 4.89 16.08
CA ALA A 46 8.82 3.82 16.50
C ALA A 46 9.76 4.21 17.66
N GLN A 47 10.08 5.50 17.78
CA GLN A 47 10.87 6.08 18.88
C GLN A 47 10.04 6.41 20.13
N GLY A 48 8.72 6.23 20.09
CA GLY A 48 7.84 6.53 21.21
C GLY A 48 7.48 8.01 21.37
N HIS A 49 7.74 8.84 20.36
CA HIS A 49 7.39 10.26 20.38
C HIS A 49 5.95 10.56 19.92
N GLY A 50 5.18 9.53 19.56
CA GLY A 50 3.79 9.68 19.12
C GLY A 50 3.64 10.39 17.76
N PHE A 51 2.43 10.86 17.49
CA PHE A 51 2.07 11.58 16.25
C PHE A 51 2.57 13.02 16.27
N THR A 52 3.88 13.21 16.14
CA THR A 52 4.52 14.52 16.19
C THR A 52 5.60 14.67 15.11
N GLU A 53 5.74 15.85 14.53
CA GLU A 53 6.76 16.16 13.52
C GLU A 53 7.68 17.30 14.01
N PRO A 54 9.02 17.13 13.97
CA PRO A 54 9.99 18.11 14.45
C PRO A 54 10.46 19.08 13.34
N TYR A 55 9.67 19.26 12.29
CA TYR A 55 9.97 20.09 11.13
C TYR A 55 8.68 20.68 10.56
N LEU A 56 8.83 21.70 9.71
CA LEU A 56 7.76 22.24 8.89
C LEU A 56 8.00 21.84 7.44
N TRP A 57 6.99 21.27 6.78
CA TRP A 57 7.10 20.80 5.39
C TRP A 57 6.13 21.51 4.44
N ASN A 58 5.14 22.25 4.97
CA ASN A 58 4.28 23.15 4.22
C ASN A 58 3.88 24.37 5.08
N TYR A 59 3.34 25.42 4.46
CA TYR A 59 2.92 26.66 5.13
C TYR A 59 1.40 26.82 5.28
N LEU A 60 0.64 25.72 5.17
CA LEU A 60 -0.82 25.73 5.37
C LEU A 60 -1.21 25.66 6.85
N ASP A 61 -0.25 25.33 7.72
CA ASP A 61 -0.40 25.33 9.17
C ASP A 61 0.41 26.49 9.80
N SER A 62 0.06 26.88 11.02
CA SER A 62 0.73 27.93 11.81
C SER A 62 1.05 27.43 13.23
N PRO A 63 1.93 26.43 13.37
CA PRO A 63 2.27 25.88 14.69
C PRO A 63 3.01 26.91 15.54
N THR A 64 2.73 26.91 16.84
CA THR A 64 3.38 27.81 17.81
C THR A 64 4.83 27.44 18.12
N GLY A 65 5.27 26.24 17.73
CA GLY A 65 6.63 25.73 17.92
C GLY A 65 6.79 24.30 17.38
N LEU A 66 7.98 23.75 17.52
CA LEU A 66 8.30 22.37 17.13
C LEU A 66 8.77 21.56 18.36
N PRO A 67 8.50 20.24 18.43
CA PRO A 67 7.66 19.48 17.50
C PRO A 67 6.18 19.82 17.67
N HIS A 68 5.40 19.62 16.62
CA HIS A 68 3.95 19.87 16.61
C HIS A 68 3.19 18.63 16.13
N PRO A 69 1.85 18.57 16.26
CA PRO A 69 1.07 17.41 15.83
C PRO A 69 1.27 17.10 14.34
N SER A 70 1.67 15.86 14.06
CA SER A 70 1.79 15.38 12.67
C SER A 70 0.45 14.94 12.09
N HIS A 71 0.42 14.64 10.80
CA HIS A 71 -0.70 14.04 10.06
C HIS A 71 -1.98 14.89 10.02
N LEU A 72 -1.85 16.20 10.16
CA LEU A 72 -2.98 17.14 10.03
C LEU A 72 -3.39 17.38 8.57
N TYR A 73 -2.46 17.21 7.64
CA TYR A 73 -2.73 17.33 6.21
C TYR A 73 -2.85 15.97 5.51
N TRP A 74 -1.96 15.04 5.84
CA TRP A 74 -1.97 13.67 5.32
C TRP A 74 -2.26 12.65 6.41
N MET A 75 -3.05 11.65 6.07
CA MET A 75 -3.58 10.70 7.03
C MET A 75 -2.52 9.68 7.49
N PRO A 76 -2.66 9.08 8.70
CA PRO A 76 -1.54 8.47 9.41
C PRO A 76 -1.25 6.99 9.10
N LEU A 77 -2.07 6.29 8.31
CA LEU A 77 -2.02 4.83 8.24
C LEU A 77 -0.68 4.31 7.70
N THR A 78 -0.13 4.96 6.68
CA THR A 78 1.18 4.61 6.12
C THR A 78 2.27 4.66 7.19
N SER A 79 2.34 5.74 7.99
CA SER A 79 3.30 5.88 9.09
C SER A 79 3.10 4.82 10.16
N VAL A 80 1.84 4.50 10.51
CA VAL A 80 1.53 3.47 11.51
C VAL A 80 1.97 2.09 11.05
N VAL A 81 1.68 1.73 9.79
CA VAL A 81 2.07 0.43 9.21
C VAL A 81 3.59 0.31 9.11
N ALA A 82 4.27 1.37 8.68
CA ALA A 82 5.73 1.41 8.63
C ALA A 82 6.35 1.31 10.04
N ALA A 83 5.82 2.04 11.02
CA ALA A 83 6.30 1.99 12.41
C ALA A 83 6.14 0.61 13.03
N ALA A 84 5.03 -0.09 12.77
CA ALA A 84 4.81 -1.45 13.23
C ALA A 84 5.87 -2.42 12.68
N SER A 85 6.28 -2.24 11.41
CA SER A 85 7.38 -3.02 10.85
C SER A 85 8.74 -2.66 11.46
N MET A 86 9.00 -1.37 11.68
CA MET A 86 10.22 -0.91 12.35
C MET A 86 10.36 -1.43 13.78
N ALA A 87 9.25 -1.59 14.50
CA ALA A 87 9.25 -2.20 15.83
C ALA A 87 9.73 -3.66 15.82
N ALA A 88 9.46 -4.40 14.74
CA ALA A 88 9.85 -5.80 14.59
C ALA A 88 11.23 -6.01 13.96
N PHE A 89 11.62 -5.16 13.00
CA PHE A 89 12.82 -5.36 12.16
C PHE A 89 13.88 -4.25 12.33
N GLY A 90 13.69 -3.34 13.28
CA GLY A 90 14.59 -2.23 13.57
C GLY A 90 14.21 -0.91 12.88
N GLN A 91 14.68 0.19 13.45
CA GLN A 91 14.35 1.55 12.98
C GLN A 91 15.16 1.95 11.75
N SER A 92 14.82 1.37 10.59
CA SER A 92 15.49 1.64 9.31
C SER A 92 14.48 1.86 8.18
N PHE A 93 14.90 2.54 7.11
CA PHE A 93 14.08 2.71 5.90
C PHE A 93 13.70 1.38 5.26
N ALA A 94 14.63 0.41 5.26
CA ALA A 94 14.37 -0.93 4.72
C ALA A 94 13.26 -1.67 5.49
N ALA A 95 13.25 -1.56 6.83
CA ALA A 95 12.17 -2.09 7.65
C ALA A 95 10.85 -1.36 7.41
N ALA A 96 10.88 -0.03 7.38
CA ALA A 96 9.69 0.81 7.20
C ALA A 96 8.90 0.49 5.91
N ARG A 97 9.60 0.28 4.79
CA ARG A 97 8.97 -0.01 3.48
C ARG A 97 8.53 -1.46 3.29
N LEU A 98 9.02 -2.40 4.10
CA LEU A 98 8.74 -3.84 3.93
C LEU A 98 7.25 -4.17 3.79
N PRO A 99 6.34 -3.70 4.68
CA PRO A 99 4.91 -3.98 4.54
C PRO A 99 4.32 -3.37 3.26
N LEU A 100 4.81 -2.22 2.81
CA LEU A 100 4.30 -1.52 1.64
C LEU A 100 4.70 -2.25 0.34
N VAL A 101 5.92 -2.78 0.28
CA VAL A 101 6.35 -3.66 -0.82
C VAL A 101 5.50 -4.93 -0.89
N LEU A 102 5.17 -5.53 0.26
CA LEU A 102 4.29 -6.69 0.31
C LEU A 102 2.88 -6.36 -0.19
N LEU A 103 2.32 -5.22 0.24
CA LEU A 103 1.02 -4.73 -0.22
C LEU A 103 1.03 -4.46 -1.72
N ALA A 104 2.01 -3.73 -2.25
CA ALA A 104 2.15 -3.50 -3.69
C ALA A 104 2.18 -4.81 -4.50
N SER A 105 2.80 -5.85 -3.93
CA SER A 105 2.89 -7.19 -4.56
C SER A 105 1.56 -7.95 -4.60
N LEU A 106 0.54 -7.51 -3.85
CA LEU A 106 -0.83 -8.05 -3.94
C LEU A 106 -1.63 -7.48 -5.12
N LEU A 107 -1.22 -6.34 -5.69
CA LEU A 107 -1.95 -5.69 -6.78
C LEU A 107 -2.04 -6.56 -8.05
N PRO A 108 -0.97 -7.23 -8.51
CA PRO A 108 -1.06 -8.08 -9.71
C PRO A 108 -1.99 -9.30 -9.54
N PRO A 109 -1.97 -10.04 -8.43
CA PRO A 109 -3.01 -11.04 -8.13
C PRO A 109 -4.44 -10.46 -8.10
N MET A 110 -4.63 -9.26 -7.56
CA MET A 110 -5.95 -8.60 -7.54
C MET A 110 -6.42 -8.24 -8.96
N ALA A 111 -5.54 -7.68 -9.79
CA ALA A 111 -5.83 -7.39 -11.21
C ALA A 111 -6.17 -8.67 -11.98
N TYR A 112 -5.40 -9.74 -11.78
CA TYR A 112 -5.70 -11.06 -12.32
C TYR A 112 -7.09 -11.55 -11.90
N ALA A 113 -7.43 -11.44 -10.60
CA ALA A 113 -8.71 -11.90 -10.08
C ALA A 113 -9.90 -11.11 -10.65
N VAL A 114 -9.75 -9.79 -10.82
CA VAL A 114 -10.75 -8.94 -11.47
C VAL A 114 -10.92 -9.34 -12.94
N ALA A 115 -9.82 -9.44 -13.69
CA ALA A 115 -9.85 -9.79 -15.11
C ALA A 115 -10.43 -11.19 -15.35
N MET A 116 -10.10 -12.18 -14.51
CA MET A 116 -10.73 -13.50 -14.55
C MET A 116 -12.23 -13.44 -14.30
N GLN A 117 -12.69 -12.59 -13.37
CA GLN A 117 -14.13 -12.45 -13.07
C GLN A 117 -14.89 -11.80 -14.22
N LEU A 118 -14.30 -10.81 -14.89
CA LEU A 118 -14.93 -10.08 -15.99
C LEU A 118 -14.93 -10.86 -17.31
N THR A 119 -13.85 -11.57 -17.60
CA THR A 119 -13.62 -12.15 -18.93
C THR A 119 -13.73 -13.67 -18.96
N GLY A 120 -13.44 -14.34 -17.84
CA GLY A 120 -13.27 -15.80 -17.79
C GLY A 120 -12.06 -16.34 -18.56
N VAL A 121 -11.24 -15.46 -19.17
CA VAL A 121 -10.13 -15.87 -20.04
C VAL A 121 -8.80 -15.73 -19.30
N ARG A 122 -8.17 -16.87 -18.99
CA ARG A 122 -6.88 -16.94 -18.28
C ARG A 122 -5.81 -16.05 -18.91
N ARG A 123 -5.71 -16.03 -20.24
CA ARG A 123 -4.70 -15.23 -20.96
C ARG A 123 -4.87 -13.73 -20.70
N GLN A 124 -6.10 -13.23 -20.69
CA GLN A 124 -6.40 -11.82 -20.43
C GLN A 124 -6.13 -11.46 -18.97
N ALA A 125 -6.42 -12.37 -18.04
CA ALA A 125 -6.10 -12.17 -16.64
C ALA A 125 -4.60 -12.16 -16.35
N LEU A 126 -3.83 -13.07 -16.97
CA LEU A 126 -2.37 -13.04 -16.91
C LEU A 126 -1.82 -11.74 -17.49
N ALA A 127 -2.35 -11.28 -18.62
CA ALA A 127 -1.96 -10.00 -19.21
C ALA A 127 -2.24 -8.83 -18.24
N ALA A 128 -3.40 -8.80 -17.60
CA ALA A 128 -3.73 -7.77 -16.61
C ALA A 128 -2.73 -7.75 -15.44
N GLY A 129 -2.44 -8.92 -14.85
CA GLY A 129 -1.45 -9.03 -13.78
C GLY A 129 -0.05 -8.60 -14.21
N LEU A 130 0.42 -9.04 -15.38
CA LEU A 130 1.73 -8.67 -15.92
C LEU A 130 1.82 -7.17 -16.23
N ILE A 131 0.77 -6.55 -16.77
CA ILE A 131 0.71 -5.10 -16.97
C ILE A 131 0.80 -4.37 -15.63
N THR A 132 0.17 -4.87 -14.57
CA THR A 132 0.31 -4.28 -13.23
C THR A 132 1.74 -4.34 -12.71
N ILE A 133 2.48 -5.45 -12.95
CA ILE A 133 3.89 -5.60 -12.53
C ILE A 133 4.80 -4.66 -13.33
N PHE A 134 4.62 -4.63 -14.66
CA PHE A 134 5.53 -3.95 -15.58
C PHE A 134 5.02 -2.59 -16.07
N SER A 135 4.06 -1.99 -15.37
CA SER A 135 3.66 -0.61 -15.60
C SER A 135 4.80 0.30 -15.16
N GLY A 136 5.53 0.87 -16.12
CA GLY A 136 6.78 1.62 -15.88
C GLY A 136 6.62 2.92 -15.08
N PHE A 137 5.38 3.35 -14.78
CA PHE A 137 5.13 4.57 -14.02
C PHE A 137 5.38 4.39 -12.52
N TYR A 138 4.97 3.25 -11.96
CA TYR A 138 5.03 2.99 -10.52
C TYR A 138 6.26 2.27 -9.92
N PRO A 139 7.28 1.79 -10.66
CA PRO A 139 8.42 1.11 -10.06
C PRO A 139 9.20 1.98 -9.06
N ALA A 140 9.20 3.31 -9.26
CA ALA A 140 9.82 4.26 -8.34
C ALA A 140 9.05 4.42 -7.02
N PHE A 141 7.75 4.08 -6.99
CA PHE A 141 6.84 4.29 -5.86
C PHE A 141 6.55 2.99 -5.09
N TRP A 142 6.49 1.83 -5.74
CA TRP A 142 6.20 0.56 -5.05
C TRP A 142 7.27 0.09 -4.03
N GLY A 143 8.44 0.73 -4.03
CA GLY A 143 9.58 0.43 -3.16
C GLY A 143 9.86 1.45 -2.06
N THR A 144 8.92 2.35 -1.77
CA THR A 144 9.12 3.47 -0.82
C THR A 144 8.14 3.45 0.35
N THR A 145 8.31 4.38 1.29
CA THR A 145 7.36 4.65 2.37
C THR A 145 6.30 5.67 1.96
N ASP A 146 5.56 5.40 0.89
CA ASP A 146 4.42 6.23 0.47
C ASP A 146 3.07 5.53 0.63
N SER A 147 1.98 6.28 0.44
CA SER A 147 0.62 5.78 0.60
C SER A 147 0.09 5.02 -0.62
N PHE A 148 0.81 4.97 -1.76
CA PHE A 148 0.26 4.42 -2.99
C PHE A 148 -0.07 2.94 -2.86
N ALA A 149 0.84 2.13 -2.31
CA ALA A 149 0.63 0.69 -2.18
C ALA A 149 -0.56 0.38 -1.28
N LEU A 150 -0.64 1.10 -0.16
CA LEU A 150 -1.68 0.91 0.83
C LEU A 150 -3.04 1.34 0.30
N PHE A 151 -3.12 2.55 -0.29
CA PHE A 151 -4.32 3.05 -0.94
C PHE A 151 -4.79 2.15 -2.10
N ALA A 152 -3.87 1.68 -2.94
CA ALA A 152 -4.21 0.84 -4.08
C ALA A 152 -4.81 -0.50 -3.62
N VAL A 153 -4.26 -1.13 -2.59
CA VAL A 153 -4.79 -2.40 -2.06
C VAL A 153 -6.13 -2.20 -1.36
N THR A 154 -6.25 -1.19 -0.49
CA THR A 154 -7.50 -0.93 0.24
C THR A 154 -8.61 -0.44 -0.69
N GLY A 155 -8.28 0.43 -1.65
CA GLY A 155 -9.19 0.90 -2.69
C GLY A 155 -9.66 -0.22 -3.61
N ALA A 156 -8.74 -1.00 -4.19
CA ALA A 156 -9.12 -2.14 -5.04
C ALA A 156 -9.86 -3.22 -4.25
N GLY A 157 -9.47 -3.47 -2.99
CA GLY A 157 -10.14 -4.39 -2.08
C GLY A 157 -11.58 -3.96 -1.78
N THR A 158 -11.80 -2.65 -1.57
CA THR A 158 -13.13 -2.05 -1.39
C THR A 158 -14.00 -2.30 -2.62
N LEU A 159 -13.52 -2.01 -3.82
CA LEU A 159 -14.28 -2.22 -5.05
C LEU A 159 -14.61 -3.70 -5.28
N LEU A 160 -13.65 -4.59 -5.01
CA LEU A 160 -13.87 -6.04 -5.06
C LEU A 160 -14.93 -6.50 -4.05
N ALA A 161 -14.88 -5.98 -2.82
CA ALA A 161 -15.85 -6.29 -1.77
C ALA A 161 -17.25 -5.80 -2.17
N ILE A 162 -17.39 -4.58 -2.70
CA ILE A 162 -18.67 -4.07 -3.24
C ILE A 162 -19.19 -5.01 -4.33
N GLY A 163 -18.36 -5.38 -5.30
CA GLY A 163 -18.74 -6.30 -6.38
C GLY A 163 -19.17 -7.68 -5.87
N ARG A 164 -18.58 -8.19 -4.78
CA ARG A 164 -19.02 -9.44 -4.15
C ARG A 164 -20.29 -9.27 -3.32
N GLY A 165 -20.46 -8.13 -2.66
CA GLY A 165 -21.66 -7.78 -1.90
C GLY A 165 -22.89 -7.72 -2.79
N THR A 166 -22.77 -7.09 -3.96
CA THR A 166 -23.87 -7.00 -4.95
C THR A 166 -24.25 -8.36 -5.54
N GLN A 167 -23.27 -9.22 -5.82
CA GLN A 167 -23.54 -10.53 -6.41
C GLN A 167 -24.08 -11.56 -5.42
N THR A 168 -23.63 -11.52 -4.16
CA THR A 168 -23.97 -12.57 -3.17
C THR A 168 -25.02 -12.15 -2.15
N GLY A 169 -25.32 -10.85 -2.04
CA GLY A 169 -26.23 -10.31 -1.02
C GLY A 169 -25.71 -10.42 0.42
N ARG A 170 -24.48 -10.92 0.65
CA ARG A 170 -23.96 -11.13 2.01
C ARG A 170 -23.45 -9.82 2.61
N TRP A 171 -23.96 -9.47 3.79
CA TRP A 171 -23.61 -8.27 4.54
C TRP A 171 -22.12 -8.15 4.88
N GLN A 172 -21.41 -9.28 5.04
CA GLN A 172 -19.98 -9.32 5.35
C GLN A 172 -19.13 -8.58 4.30
N TRP A 173 -19.52 -8.63 3.03
CA TRP A 173 -18.83 -7.92 1.95
C TRP A 173 -19.05 -6.41 2.01
N TRP A 174 -20.23 -5.97 2.45
CA TRP A 174 -20.51 -4.55 2.68
C TRP A 174 -19.74 -4.02 3.89
N LEU A 175 -19.62 -4.80 4.96
CA LEU A 175 -18.73 -4.45 6.08
C LEU A 175 -17.28 -4.35 5.62
N ALA A 176 -16.78 -5.34 4.85
CA ALA A 176 -15.43 -5.33 4.32
C ALA A 176 -15.17 -4.11 3.41
N ALA A 177 -16.15 -3.72 2.59
CA ALA A 177 -16.09 -2.51 1.78
C ALA A 177 -16.02 -1.23 2.64
N GLY A 178 -16.84 -1.13 3.70
CA GLY A 178 -16.79 0.00 4.62
C GLY A 178 -15.46 0.13 5.35
N VAL A 179 -14.92 -0.99 5.85
CA VAL A 179 -13.58 -1.04 6.47
C VAL A 179 -12.51 -0.66 5.47
N GLY A 180 -12.54 -1.23 4.25
CA GLY A 180 -11.60 -0.91 3.19
C GLY A 180 -11.64 0.56 2.79
N ALA A 181 -12.82 1.17 2.71
CA ALA A 181 -12.99 2.59 2.40
C ALA A 181 -12.44 3.48 3.52
N GLY A 182 -12.69 3.13 4.78
CA GLY A 182 -12.12 3.80 5.93
C GLY A 182 -10.59 3.72 5.94
N LEU A 183 -10.02 2.55 5.64
CA LEU A 183 -8.56 2.38 5.53
C LEU A 183 -7.98 3.10 4.30
N ALA A 184 -8.70 3.18 3.18
CA ALA A 184 -8.25 3.95 2.02
C ALA A 184 -8.28 5.46 2.24
N HIS A 185 -9.09 5.92 3.20
CA HIS A 185 -9.08 7.31 3.64
C HIS A 185 -7.90 7.61 4.58
N LEU A 186 -7.37 6.61 5.31
CA LEU A 186 -6.31 6.81 6.30
C LEU A 186 -4.90 6.62 5.71
#